data_AF-A0A0F9CF98-F1
#
_entry.id   AF-A0A0F9CF98-F1
#
_cell.length_a   1.000
_cell.length_b   1.000
_cell.length_c   1.000
_cell.angle_alpha   90.00
_cell.angle_beta   90.00
_cell.angle_gamma   90.00
#
_symmetry.space_group_name_H-M   'P 1'
#
loop_
_entity.id
_entity.type
_entity.pdbx_description
1 polymer ?
#
loop_
_entity_poly.entity_id
_entity_poly.type
_entity_poly.pdbx_seq_one_letter_code
_entity_poly.pdbx_strand_id
1 'polypeptide(L)'
;MDRMPGLTKAKFYFLSCILFCVLTGDVIAEPVDVRESIKTESQVELEEKATEKPEVKRPRAAEKISDEEIAQLDLPADTTTVMTASELRITGNTLVTTEELLSGIGAIYNNSNLPLLKADSSNLYDFRTVLEIIESPGQERSVSARTILGLTRCLLGIYKAKGFSGILVSVPPSALEGGELRNNVLLIAVTEASITSVTTNYYTPDNEIVEEGYLKSSFLQKWSPIEVGKVAKEKKLNDFVNLLNINPDRYVSATVSKGAEPGTLAVGYNIYEANPWHYFLQIDNAGTKDRQWTPRAGVINTN
;
A
#
# COMPACT_ATOMS: atom_id res chain seq x y z
N MET A 1 28.31 32.20 -76.02
CA MET A 1 27.85 31.59 -77.29
C MET A 1 27.06 30.36 -76.91
N ASP A 2 25.76 30.21 -77.13
CA ASP A 2 24.79 31.03 -77.84
C ASP A 2 23.38 30.75 -77.26
N ARG A 3 22.59 31.84 -77.22
CA ARG A 3 21.12 32.05 -77.20
C ARG A 3 20.11 30.94 -76.79
N MET A 4 19.42 31.26 -75.68
CA MET A 4 17.97 31.20 -75.35
C MET A 4 16.98 31.57 -76.50
N PRO A 5 15.63 31.65 -76.32
CA PRO A 5 14.66 31.01 -75.38
C PRO A 5 13.31 30.59 -76.05
N GLY A 6 12.40 29.97 -75.27
CA GLY A 6 10.97 29.85 -75.58
C GLY A 6 10.12 30.13 -74.34
N LEU A 7 9.50 31.31 -74.32
CA LEU A 7 8.67 31.89 -73.26
C LEU A 7 7.19 31.75 -73.66
N THR A 8 6.29 31.25 -72.79
CA THR A 8 4.97 31.89 -72.65
C THR A 8 4.27 31.58 -71.34
N LYS A 9 3.70 32.65 -70.78
CA LYS A 9 2.96 32.79 -69.52
C LYS A 9 1.49 32.34 -69.69
N ALA A 10 0.85 31.93 -68.60
CA ALA A 10 -0.52 32.36 -68.28
C ALA A 10 -0.77 32.27 -66.77
N LYS A 11 -1.37 33.34 -66.22
CA LYS A 11 -1.75 33.55 -64.82
C LYS A 11 -3.26 33.27 -64.62
N PHE A 12 -3.67 33.22 -63.34
CA PHE A 12 -5.04 33.42 -62.79
C PHE A 12 -6.01 32.21 -62.97
N TYR A 13 -6.81 31.73 -62.00
CA TYR A 13 -7.65 32.40 -60.99
C TYR A 13 -7.89 31.53 -59.73
N PHE A 14 -8.13 32.22 -58.62
CA PHE A 14 -8.74 31.77 -57.37
C PHE A 14 -10.27 31.75 -57.56
N LEU A 15 -11.00 30.63 -57.34
CA LEU A 15 -12.36 30.58 -56.76
C LEU A 15 -12.96 29.16 -56.69
N SER A 16 -13.40 28.78 -55.49
CA SER A 16 -14.66 28.08 -55.13
C SER A 16 -15.20 26.95 -56.02
N CYS A 17 -15.28 25.74 -55.46
CA CYS A 17 -16.50 24.91 -55.44
C CYS A 17 -16.30 23.70 -54.50
N ILE A 18 -16.63 23.86 -53.21
CA ILE A 18 -16.91 22.70 -52.34
C ILE A 18 -18.30 22.21 -52.76
N LEU A 19 -18.31 21.13 -53.54
CA LEU A 19 -19.52 20.45 -53.96
C LEU A 19 -20.11 19.72 -52.74
N PHE A 20 -21.15 20.30 -52.16
CA PHE A 20 -22.04 19.62 -51.21
C PHE A 20 -22.86 18.59 -52.00
N CYS A 21 -22.37 17.36 -52.09
CA CYS A 21 -23.18 16.23 -52.55
C CYS A 21 -24.18 15.87 -51.44
N VAL A 22 -25.38 16.43 -51.52
CA VAL A 22 -26.55 15.90 -50.81
C VAL A 22 -26.97 14.63 -51.53
N LEU A 23 -26.46 13.48 -51.08
CA LEU A 23 -27.05 12.18 -51.39
C LEU A 23 -28.12 11.92 -50.34
N THR A 24 -29.39 12.12 -50.72
CA THR A 24 -30.55 11.57 -50.01
C THR A 24 -30.54 10.05 -50.21
N GLY A 25 -29.77 9.35 -49.39
CA GLY A 25 -29.96 7.93 -49.14
C GLY A 25 -30.71 7.79 -47.82
N ASP A 26 -31.85 7.11 -47.83
CA ASP A 26 -32.49 6.60 -46.63
C ASP A 26 -31.54 5.58 -45.99
N VAL A 27 -30.63 6.06 -45.15
CA VAL A 27 -29.81 5.23 -44.28
C VAL A 27 -30.69 4.90 -43.08
N ILE A 28 -31.28 3.71 -43.12
CA ILE A 28 -31.79 3.04 -41.93
C ILE A 28 -30.57 2.82 -41.04
N ALA A 29 -30.36 3.73 -40.09
CA ALA A 29 -29.36 3.57 -39.04
C ALA A 29 -29.83 2.45 -38.12
N GLU A 30 -29.22 1.27 -38.25
CA GLU A 30 -29.30 0.26 -37.20
C GLU A 30 -28.82 0.90 -35.88
N PRO A 31 -29.49 0.62 -34.75
CA PRO A 31 -29.07 1.15 -33.46
C PRO A 31 -27.67 0.62 -33.16
N VAL A 32 -26.68 1.52 -33.19
CA VAL A 32 -25.33 1.23 -32.72
C VAL A 32 -25.44 1.07 -31.20
N ASP A 33 -25.31 -0.19 -30.78
CA ASP A 33 -25.28 -0.60 -29.39
C ASP A 33 -24.21 0.20 -28.65
N VAL A 34 -24.63 1.02 -27.68
CA VAL A 34 -23.74 1.83 -26.85
C VAL A 34 -23.02 0.87 -25.92
N ARG A 35 -21.90 0.31 -26.39
CA ARG A 35 -20.92 -0.28 -25.50
C ARG A 35 -20.32 0.87 -24.69
N GLU A 36 -20.68 0.95 -23.41
CA GLU A 36 -19.83 1.52 -22.37
C GLU A 36 -18.37 1.09 -22.66
N SER A 37 -17.38 1.93 -22.38
CA SER A 37 -15.97 1.55 -22.54
C SER A 37 -15.70 0.26 -21.75
N ILE A 38 -15.77 -0.88 -22.43
CA ILE A 38 -15.65 -2.20 -21.83
C ILE A 38 -14.19 -2.28 -21.41
N LYS A 39 -13.95 -2.26 -20.08
CA LYS A 39 -12.66 -2.63 -19.52
C LYS A 39 -12.22 -3.92 -20.21
N THR A 40 -11.00 -3.99 -20.73
CA THR A 40 -10.53 -5.22 -21.37
C THR A 40 -10.64 -6.38 -20.38
N GLU A 41 -10.99 -7.58 -20.85
CA GLU A 41 -11.13 -8.77 -19.98
C GLU A 41 -9.88 -8.98 -19.10
N SER A 42 -8.70 -8.65 -19.63
CA SER A 42 -7.43 -8.64 -18.90
C SER A 42 -7.34 -7.61 -17.77
N GLN A 43 -7.92 -6.40 -17.94
CA GLN A 43 -8.02 -5.41 -16.86
C GLN A 43 -8.95 -5.89 -15.75
N VAL A 44 -10.07 -6.52 -16.12
CA VAL A 44 -11.03 -7.05 -15.14
C VAL A 44 -10.40 -8.18 -14.32
N GLU A 45 -9.65 -9.09 -14.95
CA GLU A 45 -8.96 -10.18 -14.23
C GLU A 45 -7.88 -9.67 -13.26
N LEU A 46 -7.14 -8.62 -13.65
CA LEU A 46 -6.12 -7.98 -12.80
C LEU A 46 -6.74 -7.19 -11.64
N GLU A 47 -7.89 -6.56 -11.86
CA GLU A 47 -8.66 -5.87 -10.80
C GLU A 47 -9.27 -6.87 -9.81
N GLU A 48 -9.86 -7.98 -10.29
CA GLU A 48 -10.48 -9.00 -9.44
C GLU A 48 -9.48 -9.66 -8.49
N LYS A 49 -8.26 -9.98 -8.97
CA LYS A 49 -7.16 -10.50 -8.16
C LYS A 49 -6.63 -9.52 -7.10
N ALA A 50 -6.88 -8.21 -7.25
CA ALA A 50 -6.45 -7.17 -6.31
C ALA A 50 -7.53 -6.74 -5.31
N THR A 51 -8.80 -7.09 -5.55
CA THR A 51 -9.93 -6.77 -4.66
C THR A 51 -10.03 -7.64 -3.41
N GLU A 52 -9.25 -8.72 -3.30
CA GLU A 52 -9.08 -9.48 -2.04
C GLU A 52 -8.30 -8.64 -1.02
N LYS A 53 -9.00 -7.73 -0.34
CA LYS A 53 -8.43 -6.89 0.71
C LYS A 53 -8.26 -7.68 2.01
N PRO A 54 -7.06 -7.74 2.62
CA PRO A 54 -6.96 -8.03 4.04
C PRO A 54 -7.58 -6.86 4.82
N GLU A 55 -8.49 -7.16 5.75
CA GLU A 55 -9.01 -6.16 6.68
C GLU A 55 -7.88 -5.65 7.58
N VAL A 56 -7.38 -4.44 7.29
CA VAL A 56 -6.50 -3.71 8.19
C VAL A 56 -7.28 -2.56 8.81
N LYS A 57 -7.64 -2.71 10.10
CA LYS A 57 -8.30 -1.65 10.87
C LYS A 57 -7.61 -1.42 12.22
N ARG A 58 -7.09 -0.19 12.35
CA ARG A 58 -6.61 0.62 13.48
C ARG A 58 -6.36 -0.09 14.83
N PRO A 59 -5.13 -0.01 15.39
CA PRO A 59 -4.91 -0.19 16.82
C PRO A 59 -5.53 0.98 17.58
N ARG A 60 -6.40 0.70 18.55
CA ARG A 60 -6.84 1.69 19.55
C ARG A 60 -5.66 2.00 20.48
N ALA A 61 -5.53 3.26 20.86
CA ALA A 61 -4.63 3.69 21.92
C ALA A 61 -4.94 2.95 23.22
N ALA A 62 -3.92 2.67 24.03
CA ALA A 62 -4.07 2.07 25.35
C ALA A 62 -5.04 2.92 26.20
N GLU A 63 -6.29 2.45 26.34
CA GLU A 63 -7.24 2.99 27.29
C GLU A 63 -6.66 2.78 28.69
N LYS A 64 -6.62 3.84 29.51
CA LYS A 64 -6.31 3.73 30.94
C LYS A 64 -7.49 3.03 31.61
N ILE A 65 -7.36 1.73 31.78
CA ILE A 65 -8.34 0.83 32.40
C ILE A 65 -8.23 0.96 33.92
N SER A 66 -9.34 0.90 34.65
CA SER A 66 -9.31 0.93 36.11
C SER A 66 -8.90 -0.43 36.71
N ASP A 67 -8.33 -0.44 37.91
CA ASP A 67 -7.97 -1.68 38.61
C ASP A 67 -9.18 -2.62 38.82
N GLU A 68 -10.38 -2.03 38.90
CA GLU A 68 -11.66 -2.74 39.04
C GLU A 68 -12.06 -3.48 37.76
N GLU A 69 -11.77 -2.92 36.59
CA GLU A 69 -12.00 -3.58 35.30
C GLU A 69 -10.99 -4.70 35.06
N ILE A 70 -9.73 -4.53 35.50
CA ILE A 70 -8.71 -5.58 35.45
C ILE A 70 -9.11 -6.77 36.34
N ALA A 71 -9.66 -6.51 37.52
CA ALA A 71 -10.10 -7.55 38.45
C ALA A 71 -11.25 -8.43 37.91
N GLN A 72 -12.00 -7.95 36.92
CA GLN A 72 -13.08 -8.69 36.27
C GLN A 72 -12.61 -9.56 35.10
N LEU A 73 -11.34 -9.47 34.70
CA LEU A 73 -10.79 -10.22 33.58
C LEU A 73 -10.43 -11.65 34.00
N ASP A 74 -10.87 -12.61 33.19
CA ASP A 74 -10.37 -13.98 33.26
C ASP A 74 -9.08 -14.09 32.44
N LEU A 75 -7.94 -14.00 33.13
CA LEU A 75 -6.63 -14.18 32.50
C LEU A 75 -6.32 -15.67 32.36
N PRO A 76 -5.82 -16.11 31.19
CA PRO A 76 -5.56 -17.53 30.97
C PRO A 76 -4.45 -18.01 31.91
N ALA A 77 -4.58 -19.24 32.40
CA ALA A 77 -3.51 -19.88 33.15
C ALA A 77 -2.24 -19.97 32.30
N ASP A 78 -1.11 -19.50 32.84
CA ASP A 78 0.17 -19.53 32.16
C ASP A 78 1.01 -20.73 32.62
N THR A 79 1.12 -21.72 31.76
CA THR A 79 1.92 -22.94 31.98
C THR A 79 3.21 -22.94 31.15
N THR A 80 3.57 -21.80 30.56
CA THR A 80 4.76 -21.70 29.71
C THR A 80 6.05 -21.63 30.53
N THR A 81 7.18 -21.91 29.89
CA THR A 81 8.50 -21.83 30.51
C THR A 81 8.71 -20.46 31.15
N VAL A 82 9.18 -20.48 32.40
CA VAL A 82 9.48 -19.29 33.19
C VAL A 82 10.98 -19.06 33.18
N MET A 83 11.39 -17.80 33.06
CA MET A 83 12.77 -17.36 33.05
C MET A 83 12.95 -16.23 34.06
N THR A 84 14.17 -16.08 34.57
CA THR A 84 14.52 -14.98 35.49
C THR A 84 14.98 -13.76 34.68
N ALA A 85 14.37 -12.61 34.95
CA ALA A 85 14.76 -11.33 34.37
C ALA A 85 14.88 -10.27 35.46
N SER A 86 15.95 -9.48 35.42
CA SER A 86 16.18 -8.32 36.30
C SER A 86 16.27 -7.00 35.52
N GLU A 87 16.46 -7.05 34.20
CA GLU A 87 16.54 -5.88 33.33
C GLU A 87 15.82 -6.18 32.00
N LEU A 88 15.09 -5.19 31.46
CA LEU A 88 14.57 -5.19 30.09
C LEU A 88 15.44 -4.27 29.23
N ARG A 89 15.96 -4.80 28.12
CA ARG A 89 16.75 -4.02 27.15
C ARG A 89 16.14 -4.14 25.76
N ILE A 90 15.87 -3.00 25.13
CA ILE A 90 15.41 -2.94 23.73
C ILE A 90 16.56 -2.41 22.88
N THR A 91 16.77 -3.02 21.72
CA THR A 91 17.84 -2.65 20.77
C THR A 91 17.31 -2.60 19.35
N GLY A 92 17.98 -1.83 18.48
CA GLY A 92 17.62 -1.70 17.06
C GLY A 92 16.41 -0.81 16.77
N ASN A 93 15.83 -0.17 17.79
CA ASN A 93 14.77 0.81 17.67
C ASN A 93 15.33 2.22 17.39
N THR A 94 15.32 2.65 16.13
CA THR A 94 15.80 3.98 15.72
C THR A 94 14.64 4.93 15.36
N LEU A 95 13.48 4.38 14.97
CA LEU A 95 12.30 5.15 14.59
C LEU A 95 11.42 5.52 15.79
N VAL A 96 11.45 4.71 16.85
CA VAL A 96 10.66 4.90 18.08
C VAL A 96 11.60 4.73 19.27
N THR A 97 11.66 5.74 20.14
CA THR A 97 12.58 5.70 21.29
C THR A 97 12.14 4.63 22.28
N THR A 98 13.07 4.15 23.10
CA THR A 98 12.78 3.15 24.12
C THR A 98 11.76 3.67 25.12
N GLU A 99 11.86 4.94 25.53
CA GLU A 99 10.91 5.58 26.43
C GLU A 99 9.51 5.61 25.83
N GLU A 100 9.38 5.94 24.54
CA GLU A 100 8.09 5.94 23.87
C GLU A 100 7.50 4.52 23.78
N LEU A 101 8.31 3.52 23.45
CA LEU A 101 7.89 2.11 23.43
C LEU A 101 7.39 1.63 24.79
N LEU A 102 8.13 1.94 25.86
CA LEU A 102 7.80 1.50 27.22
C LEU A 102 6.60 2.28 27.80
N SER A 103 6.46 3.56 27.48
CA SER A 103 5.32 4.39 27.94
C SER A 103 3.96 3.91 27.44
N GLY A 104 3.93 3.17 26.32
CA GLY A 104 2.71 2.59 25.74
C GLY A 104 2.28 1.27 26.37
N ILE A 105 3.06 0.72 27.32
CA ILE A 105 2.80 -0.59 27.92
C ILE A 105 1.84 -0.40 29.11
N GLY A 106 0.65 -1.00 28.99
CA GLY A 106 -0.31 -1.12 30.09
C GLY A 106 -0.13 -2.42 30.89
N ALA A 107 -0.78 -2.52 32.05
CA ALA A 107 -0.71 -3.72 32.89
C ALA A 107 -1.24 -4.98 32.19
N ILE A 108 -2.28 -4.83 31.36
CA ILE A 108 -2.81 -5.90 30.51
C ILE A 108 -2.74 -5.45 29.06
N TYR A 109 -2.24 -6.33 28.20
CA TYR A 109 -2.23 -6.13 26.76
C TYR A 109 -3.24 -7.04 26.07
N ASN A 110 -4.03 -6.44 25.17
CA ASN A 110 -5.02 -7.11 24.36
C ASN A 110 -4.58 -7.09 22.89
N ASN A 111 -4.31 -8.26 22.34
CA ASN A 111 -3.90 -8.43 20.95
C ASN A 111 -5.10 -8.61 19.99
N SER A 112 -6.33 -8.53 20.48
CA SER A 112 -7.54 -8.62 19.66
C SER A 112 -8.05 -7.23 19.24
N ASN A 113 -8.98 -7.22 18.29
CA ASN A 113 -9.69 -6.01 17.87
C ASN A 113 -10.94 -5.71 18.73
N LEU A 114 -11.19 -6.50 19.76
CA LEU A 114 -12.35 -6.36 20.63
C LEU A 114 -11.99 -5.53 21.88
N PRO A 115 -12.96 -4.84 22.49
CA PRO A 115 -12.77 -4.24 23.82
C PRO A 115 -12.29 -5.28 24.84
N LEU A 116 -11.51 -4.85 25.82
CA LEU A 116 -10.84 -5.72 26.81
C LEU A 116 -11.78 -6.78 27.43
N LEU A 117 -12.95 -6.34 27.92
CA LEU A 117 -13.95 -7.21 28.57
C LEU A 117 -14.65 -8.20 27.62
N LYS A 118 -14.49 -8.02 26.30
CA LYS A 118 -15.05 -8.89 25.25
C LYS A 118 -13.98 -9.70 24.53
N ALA A 119 -12.71 -9.44 24.81
CA ALA A 119 -11.62 -10.16 24.22
C ALA A 119 -11.55 -11.56 24.80
N ASP A 120 -11.29 -12.54 23.94
CA ASP A 120 -10.98 -13.89 24.38
C ASP A 120 -9.72 -13.88 25.26
N SER A 121 -9.73 -14.61 26.37
CA SER A 121 -8.62 -14.66 27.35
C SER A 121 -7.30 -15.06 26.69
N SER A 122 -7.32 -15.88 25.64
CA SER A 122 -6.12 -16.26 24.88
C SER A 122 -5.41 -15.07 24.21
N ASN A 123 -6.11 -13.95 23.98
CA ASN A 123 -5.57 -12.71 23.42
C ASN A 123 -5.14 -11.70 24.48
N LEU A 124 -5.35 -11.99 25.76
CA LEU A 124 -4.94 -11.16 26.88
C LEU A 124 -3.58 -11.62 27.43
N TYR A 125 -2.71 -10.65 27.69
CA TYR A 125 -1.36 -10.85 28.21
C TYR A 125 -1.18 -9.99 29.46
N ASP A 126 -0.66 -10.60 30.53
CA ASP A 126 -0.34 -9.91 31.78
C ASP A 126 1.09 -9.36 31.72
N PHE A 127 1.23 -8.05 31.88
CA PHE A 127 2.50 -7.35 31.86
C PHE A 127 2.89 -6.77 33.22
N ARG A 128 2.17 -7.08 34.31
CA ARG A 128 2.51 -6.56 35.65
C ARG A 128 3.97 -6.84 36.01
N THR A 129 4.44 -8.06 35.79
CA THR A 129 5.86 -8.40 36.04
C THR A 129 6.83 -7.62 35.14
N VAL A 130 6.45 -7.36 33.89
CA VAL A 130 7.29 -6.57 32.97
C VAL A 130 7.36 -5.11 33.42
N LEU A 131 6.23 -4.54 33.85
CA LEU A 131 6.18 -3.19 34.41
C LEU A 131 7.04 -3.09 35.68
N GLU A 132 6.99 -4.08 36.56
CA GLU A 132 7.86 -4.12 37.75
C GLU A 132 9.36 -4.13 37.39
N ILE A 133 9.75 -4.86 36.34
CA ILE A 133 11.14 -4.87 35.84
C ILE A 133 11.54 -3.49 35.28
N ILE A 134 10.60 -2.81 34.60
CA ILE A 134 10.83 -1.47 34.05
C ILE A 134 10.96 -0.43 35.17
N GLU A 135 10.10 -0.51 36.19
CA GLU A 135 10.05 0.44 37.31
C GLU A 135 11.19 0.23 38.32
N SER A 136 11.63 -1.01 38.53
CA SER A 136 12.64 -1.40 39.52
C SER A 136 13.71 -2.32 38.92
N PRO A 137 14.55 -1.83 37.99
CA PRO A 137 15.59 -2.64 37.37
C PRO A 137 16.62 -3.11 38.41
N GLY A 138 17.13 -4.33 38.22
CA GLY A 138 18.11 -4.98 39.09
C GLY A 138 17.51 -5.98 40.09
N GLN A 139 16.19 -5.96 40.32
CA GLN A 139 15.52 -6.99 41.12
C GLN A 139 15.09 -8.16 40.22
N GLU A 140 15.49 -9.38 40.58
CA GLU A 140 15.09 -10.58 39.85
C GLU A 140 13.59 -10.83 39.96
N ARG A 141 12.95 -11.01 38.80
CA ARG A 141 11.54 -11.35 38.66
C ARG A 141 11.39 -12.52 37.68
N SER A 142 10.35 -13.32 37.90
CA SER A 142 10.03 -14.47 37.05
C SER A 142 9.11 -14.05 35.91
N VAL A 143 9.58 -14.13 34.66
CA VAL A 143 8.83 -13.78 33.46
C VAL A 143 8.59 -15.04 32.63
N SER A 144 7.35 -15.25 32.19
CA SER A 144 6.98 -16.38 31.36
C SER A 144 7.23 -16.13 29.87
N ALA A 145 7.41 -17.21 29.10
CA ALA A 145 7.54 -17.13 27.64
C ALA A 145 6.28 -16.53 26.99
N ARG A 146 5.09 -16.78 27.52
CA ARG A 146 3.84 -16.14 27.07
C ARG A 146 3.88 -14.62 27.27
N THR A 147 4.38 -14.15 28.41
CA THR A 147 4.51 -12.71 28.70
C THR A 147 5.48 -12.05 27.73
N ILE A 148 6.62 -12.69 27.45
CA ILE A 148 7.61 -12.20 26.47
C ILE A 148 7.01 -12.17 25.06
N LEU A 149 6.26 -13.18 24.66
CA LEU A 149 5.54 -13.18 23.38
C LEU A 149 4.51 -12.04 23.31
N GLY A 150 3.76 -11.81 24.39
CA GLY A 150 2.86 -10.67 24.50
C GLY A 150 3.61 -9.36 24.30
N LEU A 151 4.74 -9.18 24.99
CA LEU A 151 5.55 -7.96 24.92
C LEU A 151 6.04 -7.70 23.50
N THR A 152 6.59 -8.71 22.81
CA THR A 152 7.03 -8.55 21.41
C THR A 152 5.89 -8.16 20.47
N ARG A 153 4.68 -8.72 20.68
CA ARG A 153 3.46 -8.33 19.94
C ARG A 153 3.01 -6.92 20.25
N CYS A 154 3.03 -6.52 21.52
CA CYS A 154 2.69 -5.18 21.96
C CYS A 154 3.60 -4.13 21.29
N LEU A 155 4.91 -4.34 21.37
CA LEU A 155 5.90 -3.46 20.73
C LEU A 155 5.68 -3.38 19.21
N LEU A 156 5.47 -4.52 18.53
CA LEU A 156 5.14 -4.53 17.11
C LEU A 156 3.84 -3.75 16.82
N GLY A 157 2.83 -3.86 17.69
CA GLY A 157 1.59 -3.10 17.63
C GLY A 157 1.80 -1.59 17.67
N ILE A 158 2.73 -1.11 18.51
CA ILE A 158 3.09 0.33 18.60
C ILE A 158 3.66 0.83 17.26
N TYR A 159 4.56 0.07 16.63
CA TYR A 159 5.10 0.41 15.31
C TYR A 159 4.00 0.45 14.24
N LYS A 160 3.12 -0.56 14.23
CA LYS A 160 1.99 -0.63 13.30
C LYS A 160 1.02 0.54 13.48
N ALA A 161 0.76 0.96 14.73
CA ALA A 161 -0.08 2.12 15.03
C ALA A 161 0.49 3.43 14.45
N LYS A 162 1.83 3.55 14.43
CA LYS A 162 2.56 4.66 13.78
C LYS A 162 2.63 4.53 12.24
N GLY A 163 2.12 3.43 11.70
CA GLY A 163 2.04 3.15 10.27
C GLY A 163 3.34 2.64 9.65
N PHE A 164 4.30 2.18 10.46
CA PHE A 164 5.52 1.55 9.97
C PHE A 164 5.27 0.08 9.59
N SER A 165 5.95 -0.37 8.55
CA SER A 165 5.91 -1.74 8.03
C SER A 165 7.33 -2.25 7.82
N GLY A 166 7.49 -3.58 7.68
CA GLY A 166 8.84 -4.18 7.67
C GLY A 166 9.51 -4.19 9.04
N ILE A 167 8.72 -4.22 10.11
CA ILE A 167 9.22 -4.29 11.48
C ILE A 167 9.15 -5.74 11.97
N LEU A 168 10.27 -6.23 12.51
CA LEU A 168 10.33 -7.49 13.23
C LEU A 168 10.77 -7.23 14.67
N VAL A 169 10.01 -7.74 15.63
CA VAL A 169 10.35 -7.69 17.06
C VAL A 169 10.57 -9.11 17.54
N SER A 170 11.72 -9.41 18.12
CA SER A 170 12.08 -10.76 18.55
C SER A 170 13.00 -10.75 19.76
N VAL A 171 13.10 -11.91 20.42
CA VAL A 171 14.19 -12.20 21.35
C VAL A 171 15.30 -12.85 20.52
N PRO A 172 16.48 -12.23 20.37
CA PRO A 172 17.53 -12.82 19.55
C PRO A 172 18.07 -14.09 20.23
N PRO A 173 18.50 -15.11 19.47
CA PRO A 173 19.07 -16.33 20.06
C PRO A 173 20.26 -16.08 20.99
N SER A 174 21.02 -15.01 20.74
CA SER A 174 22.13 -14.57 21.59
C SER A 174 21.73 -14.08 22.98
N ALA A 175 20.43 -13.81 23.20
CA ALA A 175 19.88 -13.48 24.51
C ALA A 175 19.64 -14.71 25.39
N LEU A 176 19.72 -15.92 24.82
CA LEU A 176 19.43 -17.16 25.53
C LEU A 176 20.70 -18.00 25.71
N GLU A 177 20.83 -18.61 26.88
CA GLU A 177 21.90 -19.54 27.22
C GLU A 177 21.31 -20.72 27.99
N GLY A 178 21.38 -21.92 27.43
CA GLY A 178 20.80 -23.11 28.07
C GLY A 178 19.28 -23.10 28.25
N GLY A 179 18.57 -22.19 27.58
CA GLY A 179 17.11 -21.99 27.76
C GLY A 179 16.74 -20.91 28.78
N GLU A 180 17.73 -20.24 29.38
CA GLU A 180 17.56 -19.11 30.28
C GLU A 180 18.00 -17.79 29.64
N LEU A 181 17.58 -16.66 30.23
CA LEU A 181 18.01 -15.34 29.78
C LEU A 181 19.44 -15.08 30.23
N ARG A 182 20.32 -14.78 29.27
CA ARG A 182 21.72 -14.46 29.54
C ARG A 182 21.82 -13.26 30.48
N ASN A 183 22.56 -13.42 31.58
CA ASN A 183 22.74 -12.40 32.62
C ASN A 183 21.43 -11.88 33.24
N ASN A 184 20.34 -12.66 33.21
CA ASN A 184 19.01 -12.22 33.63
C ASN A 184 18.52 -10.96 32.87
N VAL A 185 19.00 -10.72 31.65
CA VAL A 185 18.57 -9.59 30.81
C VAL A 185 17.58 -10.06 29.77
N LEU A 186 16.34 -9.55 29.82
CA LEU A 186 15.37 -9.71 28.75
C LEU A 186 15.75 -8.77 27.59
N LEU A 187 16.51 -9.28 26.63
CA LEU A 187 16.88 -8.53 25.44
C LEU A 187 15.82 -8.70 24.34
N ILE A 188 15.21 -7.59 23.93
CA ILE A 188 14.34 -7.50 22.77
C ILE A 188 15.09 -6.79 21.64
N ALA A 189 15.16 -7.44 20.48
CA ALA A 189 15.72 -6.86 19.26
C ALA A 189 14.58 -6.42 18.34
N VAL A 190 14.65 -5.17 17.88
CA VAL A 190 13.79 -4.61 16.84
C VAL A 190 14.61 -4.52 15.57
N THR A 191 14.14 -5.15 14.50
CA THR A 191 14.68 -4.98 13.15
C THR A 191 13.75 -4.06 12.38
N GLU A 192 14.25 -2.86 12.07
CA GLU A 192 13.57 -1.85 11.29
C GLU A 192 14.03 -1.95 9.83
N ALA A 193 13.32 -2.74 9.00
CA ALA A 193 13.82 -3.07 7.68
C ALA A 193 13.75 -1.88 6.71
N SER A 194 14.92 -1.31 6.40
CA SER A 194 15.04 -0.24 5.41
C SER A 194 14.91 -0.77 3.98
N ILE A 195 14.43 0.09 3.10
CA ILE A 195 14.32 -0.21 1.67
C ILE A 195 15.68 0.00 1.01
N THR A 196 16.20 -1.01 0.30
CA THR A 196 17.49 -0.92 -0.39
C THR A 196 17.36 -0.69 -1.89
N SER A 197 16.24 -1.08 -2.49
CA SER A 197 15.99 -0.88 -3.91
C SER A 197 14.52 -0.61 -4.23
N VAL A 198 14.30 0.27 -5.20
CA VAL A 198 12.98 0.52 -5.79
C VAL A 198 13.08 0.26 -7.29
N THR A 199 12.28 -0.67 -7.81
CA THR A 199 12.25 -1.01 -9.23
C THR A 199 10.91 -0.65 -9.87
N THR A 200 10.91 -0.47 -11.18
CA THR A 200 9.71 -0.18 -11.96
C THR A 200 9.78 -1.02 -13.22
N ASN A 201 8.76 -1.86 -13.41
CA ASN A 201 8.64 -2.74 -14.56
C ASN A 201 7.32 -2.44 -15.26
N TYR A 202 7.34 -2.38 -16.59
CA TYR A 202 6.16 -2.18 -17.42
C TYR A 202 5.76 -3.49 -18.07
N TYR A 203 4.46 -3.73 -18.19
CA TYR A 203 3.89 -4.98 -18.68
C TYR A 203 2.85 -4.73 -19.77
N THR A 204 2.75 -5.68 -20.70
CA THR A 204 1.62 -5.81 -21.65
C THR A 204 0.43 -6.52 -20.98
N PRO A 205 -0.76 -6.58 -21.64
CA PRO A 205 -1.87 -7.39 -21.14
C PRO A 205 -1.53 -8.87 -20.97
N ASP A 206 -0.59 -9.36 -21.79
CA ASP A 206 -0.10 -10.74 -21.77
C ASP A 206 1.03 -10.97 -20.74
N ASN A 207 1.26 -9.98 -19.86
CA ASN A 207 2.27 -9.99 -18.81
C ASN A 207 3.72 -10.08 -19.33
N GLU A 208 3.96 -9.60 -20.54
CA GLU A 208 5.32 -9.47 -21.11
C GLU A 208 5.93 -8.13 -20.69
N ILE A 209 7.23 -8.12 -20.36
CA ILE A 209 7.93 -6.91 -19.93
C ILE A 209 8.21 -6.02 -21.14
N VAL A 210 7.90 -4.73 -21.03
CA VAL A 210 8.23 -3.70 -22.03
C VAL A 210 9.17 -2.65 -21.45
N GLU A 211 9.97 -2.02 -22.32
CA GLU A 211 11.00 -1.07 -21.90
C GLU A 211 10.42 0.26 -21.39
N GLU A 212 9.33 0.73 -22.00
CA GLU A 212 8.74 2.02 -21.68
C GLU A 212 7.21 1.93 -21.55
N GLY A 213 6.68 2.70 -20.60
CA GLY A 213 5.28 3.03 -20.48
C GLY A 213 5.06 4.55 -20.62
N TYR A 214 3.79 4.96 -20.63
CA TYR A 214 3.44 6.38 -20.66
C TYR A 214 3.75 7.07 -19.32
N LEU A 215 3.58 6.39 -18.18
CA LEU A 215 4.01 6.89 -16.88
C LEU A 215 5.53 6.80 -16.76
N LYS A 216 6.23 7.93 -16.82
CA LYS A 216 7.69 7.91 -16.64
C LYS A 216 8.07 7.43 -15.24
N SER A 217 9.00 6.48 -15.17
CA SER A 217 9.56 5.95 -13.92
C SER A 217 10.13 7.04 -13.00
N SER A 218 10.70 8.10 -13.57
CA SER A 218 11.19 9.26 -12.81
C SER A 218 10.09 10.00 -12.05
N PHE A 219 8.87 10.12 -12.59
CA PHE A 219 7.73 10.71 -11.88
C PHE A 219 7.25 9.79 -10.77
N LEU A 220 7.15 8.48 -11.05
CA LEU A 220 6.77 7.48 -10.06
C LEU A 220 7.73 7.51 -8.86
N GLN A 221 9.04 7.47 -9.11
CA GLN A 221 10.06 7.51 -8.06
C GLN A 221 10.02 8.83 -7.27
N LYS A 222 9.78 9.96 -7.95
CA LYS A 222 9.70 11.27 -7.30
C LYS A 222 8.48 11.43 -6.40
N TRP A 223 7.33 10.86 -6.79
CA TRP A 223 6.08 10.97 -6.04
C TRP A 223 5.84 9.82 -5.08
N SER A 224 6.59 8.74 -5.23
CA SER A 224 6.48 7.58 -4.35
C SER A 224 6.76 7.98 -2.90
N PRO A 225 5.95 7.50 -1.95
CA PRO A 225 6.24 7.64 -0.52
C PRO A 225 7.35 6.70 -0.04
N ILE A 226 7.91 5.86 -0.94
CA ILE A 226 8.95 4.88 -0.66
C ILE A 226 10.30 5.49 -1.04
N GLU A 227 11.22 5.48 -0.08
CA GLU A 227 12.55 6.05 -0.23
C GLU A 227 13.60 5.02 0.17
N VAL A 228 14.66 4.91 -0.64
CA VAL A 228 15.81 4.07 -0.32
C VAL A 228 16.48 4.59 0.96
N GLY A 229 16.86 3.66 1.85
CA GLY A 229 17.44 3.93 3.16
C GLY A 229 16.41 4.21 4.26
N LYS A 230 15.11 4.28 3.94
CA LYS A 230 14.04 4.49 4.93
C LYS A 230 13.18 3.24 5.11
N VAL A 231 12.49 3.18 6.24
CA VAL A 231 11.48 2.14 6.51
C VAL A 231 10.15 2.52 5.89
N ALA A 232 9.49 1.53 5.29
CA ALA A 232 8.25 1.74 4.55
C ALA A 232 7.07 2.11 5.47
N LYS A 233 6.13 2.88 4.93
CA LYS A 233 4.81 3.09 5.52
C LYS A 233 3.74 2.51 4.61
N GLU A 234 3.24 1.32 4.94
CA GLU A 234 2.29 0.56 4.10
C GLU A 234 1.05 1.37 3.72
N LYS A 235 0.44 2.08 4.68
CA LYS A 235 -0.73 2.91 4.36
C LYS A 235 -0.42 3.94 3.27
N LYS A 236 0.74 4.61 3.35
CA LYS A 236 1.13 5.61 2.34
C LYS A 236 1.36 4.96 0.99
N LEU A 237 2.02 3.79 0.95
CA LEU A 237 2.24 3.04 -0.27
C LEU A 237 0.91 2.62 -0.91
N ASN A 238 -0.02 2.08 -0.13
CA ASN A 238 -1.33 1.66 -0.58
C ASN A 238 -2.15 2.86 -1.10
N ASP A 239 -2.18 3.97 -0.35
CA ASP A 239 -2.84 5.20 -0.80
C ASP A 239 -2.26 5.71 -2.13
N PHE A 240 -0.93 5.67 -2.27
CA PHE A 240 -0.23 6.07 -3.50
C PHE A 240 -0.58 5.17 -4.69
N VAL A 241 -0.54 3.86 -4.53
CA VAL A 241 -0.91 2.90 -5.58
C VAL A 241 -2.38 3.06 -5.96
N ASN A 242 -3.27 3.24 -4.98
CA ASN A 242 -4.69 3.49 -5.24
C ASN A 242 -4.91 4.77 -6.05
N LEU A 243 -4.15 5.84 -5.78
CA LEU A 243 -4.21 7.08 -6.55
C LEU A 243 -3.78 6.88 -8.00
N LEU A 244 -2.73 6.09 -8.24
CA LEU A 244 -2.27 5.78 -9.61
C LEU A 244 -3.32 4.98 -10.39
N ASN A 245 -4.09 4.14 -9.71
CA ASN A 245 -5.15 3.30 -10.29
C ASN A 245 -6.50 4.01 -10.46
N ILE A 246 -6.58 5.32 -10.19
CA ILE A 246 -7.77 6.10 -10.55
C ILE A 246 -7.86 6.27 -12.08
N ASN A 247 -6.73 6.23 -12.78
CA ASN A 247 -6.70 6.29 -14.24
C ASN A 247 -7.21 4.95 -14.82
N PRO A 248 -8.29 4.94 -15.61
CA PRO A 248 -8.87 3.71 -16.17
C PRO A 248 -7.95 2.99 -17.17
N ASP A 249 -6.98 3.68 -17.76
CA ASP A 249 -6.03 3.11 -18.71
C ASP A 249 -4.75 2.63 -18.03
N ARG A 250 -4.68 2.68 -16.70
CA ARG A 250 -3.49 2.31 -15.95
C ARG A 250 -3.84 1.35 -14.83
N TYR A 251 -3.01 0.33 -14.68
CA TYR A 251 -2.98 -0.51 -13.51
C TYR A 251 -1.56 -0.55 -12.94
N VAL A 252 -1.44 -0.27 -11.66
CA VAL A 252 -0.21 -0.29 -10.89
C VAL A 252 -0.41 -1.22 -9.71
N SER A 253 0.55 -2.11 -9.50
CA SER A 253 0.67 -2.88 -8.27
C SER A 253 2.05 -2.64 -7.65
N ALA A 254 2.13 -2.71 -6.33
CA ALA A 254 3.39 -2.67 -5.60
C ALA A 254 3.65 -4.04 -4.99
N THR A 255 4.86 -4.55 -5.18
CA THR A 255 5.35 -5.78 -4.58
C THR A 255 6.43 -5.45 -3.58
N VAL A 256 6.40 -6.13 -2.43
CA VAL A 256 7.43 -6.00 -1.39
C VAL A 256 8.12 -7.34 -1.26
N SER A 257 9.44 -7.35 -1.42
CA SER A 257 10.26 -8.55 -1.35
C SER A 257 11.46 -8.34 -0.43
N LYS A 258 12.19 -9.43 -0.16
CA LYS A 258 13.44 -9.36 0.62
C LYS A 258 14.50 -8.58 -0.18
N GLY A 259 15.15 -7.63 0.48
CA GLY A 259 16.28 -6.91 -0.11
C GLY A 259 17.54 -7.78 -0.23
N ALA A 260 18.56 -7.23 -0.91
CA ALA A 260 19.84 -7.93 -1.11
C ALA A 260 20.57 -8.21 0.22
N GLU A 261 20.40 -7.34 1.20
CA GLU A 261 21.02 -7.46 2.53
C GLU A 261 20.03 -8.04 3.55
N PRO A 262 20.49 -8.85 4.52
CA PRO A 262 19.64 -9.34 5.61
C PRO A 262 18.97 -8.21 6.37
N GLY A 263 17.67 -8.37 6.67
CA GLY A 263 16.91 -7.33 7.39
C GLY A 263 16.56 -6.11 6.55
N THR A 264 16.65 -6.18 5.21
CA THR A 264 16.24 -5.10 4.31
C THR A 264 15.11 -5.54 3.37
N LEU A 265 14.45 -4.57 2.75
CA LEU A 265 13.35 -4.77 1.80
C LEU A 265 13.66 -4.19 0.43
N ALA A 266 13.04 -4.77 -0.60
CA ALA A 266 12.98 -4.24 -1.95
C ALA A 266 11.51 -3.99 -2.32
N VAL A 267 11.25 -2.90 -3.04
CA VAL A 267 9.91 -2.55 -3.51
C VAL A 267 9.91 -2.48 -5.03
N GLY A 268 9.02 -3.24 -5.68
CA GLY A 268 8.85 -3.21 -7.12
C GLY A 268 7.48 -2.69 -7.50
N TYR A 269 7.42 -1.72 -8.41
CA TYR A 269 6.18 -1.29 -9.05
C TYR A 269 6.01 -2.01 -10.38
N ASN A 270 4.89 -2.71 -10.54
CA ASN A 270 4.50 -3.34 -11.79
C ASN A 270 3.38 -2.52 -12.41
N ILE A 271 3.60 -2.02 -13.63
CA ILE A 271 2.74 -1.06 -14.29
C ILE A 271 2.26 -1.66 -15.60
N TYR A 272 0.95 -1.67 -15.80
CA TYR A 272 0.30 -1.91 -17.08
C TYR A 272 -0.38 -0.62 -17.53
N GLU A 273 -0.22 -0.26 -18.81
CA GLU A 273 -0.86 0.93 -19.40
C GLU A 273 -1.45 0.63 -20.78
N ALA A 274 -2.71 1.01 -20.98
CA ALA A 274 -3.37 1.05 -22.27
C ALA A 274 -3.10 2.38 -22.99
N ASN A 275 -3.62 2.53 -24.22
CA ASN A 275 -3.52 3.79 -24.96
C ASN A 275 -4.31 4.90 -24.24
N PRO A 276 -3.68 6.02 -23.86
CA PRO A 276 -4.34 7.09 -23.10
C PRO A 276 -5.27 7.96 -23.94
N TRP A 277 -5.24 7.85 -25.27
CA TRP A 277 -6.06 8.64 -26.17
C TRP A 277 -7.36 7.94 -26.54
N HIS A 278 -8.47 8.52 -26.10
CA HIS A 278 -9.82 8.04 -26.40
C HIS A 278 -10.57 9.04 -27.26
N TYR A 279 -11.32 8.50 -28.22
CA TYR A 279 -12.20 9.28 -29.09
C TYR A 279 -13.61 8.75 -28.89
N PHE A 280 -14.58 9.65 -28.72
CA PHE A 280 -15.98 9.25 -28.63
C PHE A 280 -16.85 10.07 -29.56
N LEU A 281 -17.88 9.41 -30.07
CA LEU A 281 -19.00 10.00 -30.80
C LEU A 281 -20.27 9.44 -30.18
N GLN A 282 -21.10 10.33 -29.63
CA GLN A 282 -22.37 9.98 -29.03
C GLN A 282 -23.48 10.73 -29.74
N ILE A 283 -24.56 10.04 -30.06
CA ILE A 283 -25.78 10.63 -30.60
C ILE A 283 -26.89 10.27 -29.64
N ASP A 284 -27.41 11.26 -28.91
CA ASP A 284 -28.57 11.08 -28.04
C ASP A 284 -29.82 11.74 -28.65
N ASN A 285 -30.98 11.15 -28.40
CA ASN A 285 -32.29 11.68 -28.80
C ASN A 285 -33.10 12.19 -27.59
N ALA A 286 -32.43 12.46 -26.46
CA ALA A 286 -33.05 12.87 -25.21
C ALA A 286 -33.48 14.35 -25.20
N GLY A 287 -33.55 14.97 -26.37
CA GLY A 287 -33.83 16.39 -26.54
C GLY A 287 -35.32 16.74 -26.48
N THR A 288 -35.63 18.01 -26.73
CA THR A 288 -37.02 18.52 -26.76
C THR A 288 -37.64 18.34 -28.14
N LYS A 289 -38.95 18.62 -28.29
CA LYS A 289 -39.64 18.56 -29.58
C LYS A 289 -38.96 19.41 -30.68
N ASP A 290 -38.33 20.51 -30.29
CA ASP A 290 -37.65 21.45 -31.21
C ASP A 290 -36.17 21.11 -31.45
N ARG A 291 -35.54 20.34 -30.56
CA ARG A 291 -34.17 19.86 -30.72
C ARG A 291 -34.09 18.41 -30.27
N GLN A 292 -34.46 17.50 -31.17
CA GLN A 292 -34.55 16.08 -30.86
C GLN A 292 -33.19 15.43 -30.66
N TRP A 293 -32.16 15.87 -31.39
CA TRP A 293 -30.84 15.23 -31.41
C TRP A 293 -29.77 16.12 -30.77
N THR A 294 -28.92 15.52 -29.93
CA THR A 294 -27.73 16.19 -29.38
C THR A 294 -26.48 15.34 -29.69
N PRO A 295 -25.84 15.54 -30.86
CA PRO A 295 -24.57 14.88 -31.14
C PRO A 295 -23.46 15.46 -30.27
N ARG A 296 -22.58 14.59 -29.76
CA ARG A 296 -21.38 14.93 -29.00
C ARG A 296 -20.21 14.19 -29.58
N ALA A 297 -19.11 14.91 -29.80
CA ALA A 297 -17.83 14.31 -30.15
C ALA A 297 -16.78 14.85 -29.18
N GLY A 298 -15.79 14.04 -28.86
CA GLY A 298 -14.71 14.47 -27.99
C GLY A 298 -13.48 13.60 -28.07
N VAL A 299 -12.40 14.17 -27.57
CA VAL A 299 -11.12 13.50 -27.35
C VAL A 299 -10.77 13.63 -25.87
N ILE A 300 -10.32 12.53 -25.27
CA ILE A 300 -9.93 12.46 -23.87
C ILE A 300 -8.50 11.91 -23.81
N ASN A 301 -7.65 12.54 -23.01
CA ASN A 301 -6.34 12.03 -22.64
C ASN A 301 -6.33 11.75 -21.13
N THR A 302 -5.93 10.55 -20.72
CA THR A 302 -5.98 10.09 -19.33
C THR A 302 -4.64 10.19 -18.58
N ASN A 303 -3.57 10.71 -19.20
CA ASN A 303 -2.22 10.82 -18.63
C ASN A 303 -1.84 12.17 -18.02
#